data_AF-A0A6G8Q8T7-F1
#
_entry.id   AF-A0A6G8Q8T7-F1
#
_cell.length_a   1.000
_cell.length_b   1.000
_cell.length_c   1.000
_cell.angle_alpha   90.00
_cell.angle_beta   90.00
_cell.angle_gamma   90.00
#
_symmetry.space_group_name_H-M   'P 1'
#
loop_
_entity.id
_entity.type
_entity.pdbx_description
1 polymer ?
#
loop_
_entity_poly.entity_id
_entity_poly.type
_entity_poly.pdbx_seq_one_letter_code
_entity_poly.pdbx_strand_id
1 'polypeptide(L)'
;MRLLSVNVGLEEPIEGAKSSGKTGIFKRPTHGPVRVTKDGLAGDEISDKENHGGVDQAVYLFGSPDYEWWSEELGRELAPGTFGENLTVSGLESAGAYIGDRFSIGSAVLEVTAPRIPCVTLAVRMGDPAFLKRFRRAERPGLYCRVIRPGEVAAGDPVESGAYSGERVPAIELFRVFFEPDPDEVTLRRHLAAPIAVRAREMNERRLARVLERDAETRSIV
;
A
#
# COMPACT_ATOMS: atom_id res chain seq x y z
N MET A 1 -10.20 -6.84 15.14
CA MET A 1 -10.77 -6.10 13.99
C MET A 1 -11.66 -7.05 13.18
N ARG A 2 -12.34 -6.59 12.12
CA ARG A 2 -13.10 -7.44 11.19
C ARG A 2 -12.88 -7.00 9.74
N LEU A 3 -13.01 -7.94 8.80
CA LEU A 3 -13.01 -7.64 7.38
C LEU A 3 -14.40 -7.10 6.99
N LEU A 4 -14.49 -5.87 6.52
CA LEU A 4 -15.74 -5.22 6.13
C LEU A 4 -16.13 -5.52 4.69
N SER A 5 -15.14 -5.56 3.79
CA SER A 5 -15.37 -5.82 2.37
C SER A 5 -14.17 -6.53 1.74
N VAL A 6 -14.48 -7.38 0.77
CA VAL A 6 -13.51 -7.90 -0.20
C VAL A 6 -13.87 -7.28 -1.53
N ASN A 7 -12.93 -6.61 -2.18
CA ASN A 7 -13.14 -5.88 -3.41
C ASN A 7 -12.21 -6.42 -4.50
N VAL A 8 -12.78 -6.70 -5.67
CA VAL A 8 -12.02 -7.05 -6.87
C VAL A 8 -12.37 -6.10 -7.99
N GLY A 9 -11.40 -5.80 -8.85
CA GLY A 9 -11.55 -4.97 -10.03
C GLY A 9 -11.26 -5.78 -11.28
N LEU A 10 -12.10 -5.63 -12.29
CA LEU A 10 -11.81 -6.08 -13.63
C LEU A 10 -11.10 -4.97 -14.40
N GLU A 11 -10.50 -5.33 -15.53
CA GLU A 11 -9.94 -4.34 -16.45
C GLU A 11 -11.06 -3.48 -17.05
N GLU A 12 -11.08 -2.20 -16.69
CA GLU A 12 -12.03 -1.20 -17.19
C GLU A 12 -11.30 -0.02 -17.86
N PRO A 13 -11.87 0.65 -18.89
CA PRO A 13 -11.25 1.82 -19.49
C PRO A 13 -11.03 2.97 -18.51
N ILE A 14 -9.93 3.70 -18.66
CA ILE A 14 -9.67 4.96 -17.96
C ILE A 14 -8.90 5.93 -18.86
N GLU A 15 -9.55 7.02 -19.24
CA GLU A 15 -8.93 8.04 -20.08
C GLU A 15 -8.01 8.94 -19.26
N GLY A 16 -6.87 9.34 -19.85
CA GLY A 16 -5.94 10.29 -19.23
C GLY A 16 -5.11 9.77 -18.06
N ALA A 17 -5.24 8.49 -17.68
CA ALA A 17 -4.49 7.92 -16.57
C ALA A 17 -3.20 7.17 -16.96
N LYS A 18 -3.20 6.48 -18.10
CA LYS A 18 -2.06 5.70 -18.60
C LYS A 18 -2.17 5.38 -20.08
N SER A 19 -1.04 5.10 -20.72
CA SER A 19 -0.94 4.79 -22.15
C SER A 19 -1.76 3.58 -22.58
N SER A 20 -1.93 2.58 -21.71
CA SER A 20 -2.78 1.42 -21.99
C SER A 20 -4.28 1.74 -22.00
N GLY A 21 -4.70 2.89 -21.45
CA GLY A 21 -6.09 3.32 -21.42
C GLY A 21 -7.04 2.44 -20.59
N LYS A 22 -6.51 1.50 -19.80
CA LYS A 22 -7.31 0.53 -19.03
C LYS A 22 -6.74 0.28 -17.64
N THR A 23 -7.57 -0.01 -16.64
CA THR A 23 -7.19 -0.11 -15.23
C THR A 23 -8.05 -1.10 -14.44
N GLY A 24 -7.46 -1.73 -13.43
CA GLY A 24 -8.18 -2.49 -12.39
C GLY A 24 -8.48 -1.66 -11.14
N ILE A 25 -8.33 -0.32 -11.20
CA ILE A 25 -8.51 0.52 -10.01
C ILE A 25 -9.94 0.44 -9.51
N PHE A 26 -10.94 0.35 -10.39
CA PHE A 26 -12.37 0.33 -10.06
C PHE A 26 -12.80 -0.98 -9.40
N LYS A 27 -12.32 -1.21 -8.18
CA LYS A 27 -12.70 -2.37 -7.37
C LYS A 27 -14.11 -2.21 -6.82
N ARG A 28 -14.85 -3.32 -6.81
CA ARG A 28 -16.22 -3.42 -6.31
C ARG A 28 -16.32 -4.55 -5.28
N PRO A 29 -17.17 -4.41 -4.25
CA PRO A 29 -17.41 -5.47 -3.28
C PRO A 29 -17.85 -6.77 -3.96
N THR A 30 -17.32 -7.90 -3.49
CA THR A 30 -17.71 -9.24 -3.92
C THR A 30 -18.64 -9.90 -2.92
N HIS A 31 -19.46 -10.83 -3.40
CA HIS A 31 -20.28 -11.70 -2.56
C HIS A 31 -19.58 -13.04 -2.33
N GLY A 32 -19.54 -13.49 -1.06
CA GLY A 32 -18.98 -14.77 -0.67
C GLY A 32 -17.46 -14.80 -0.51
N PRO A 33 -16.87 -15.97 -0.21
CA PRO A 33 -15.45 -16.13 -0.02
C PRO A 33 -14.64 -15.94 -1.30
N VAL A 34 -13.47 -15.30 -1.17
CA VAL A 34 -12.50 -15.09 -2.26
C VAL A 34 -11.17 -15.72 -1.89
N ARG A 35 -10.58 -16.44 -2.86
CA ARG A 35 -9.26 -17.05 -2.71
C ARG A 35 -8.17 -15.98 -2.80
N VAL A 36 -7.32 -15.92 -1.79
CA VAL A 36 -6.06 -15.17 -1.76
C VAL A 36 -4.91 -16.10 -2.12
N THR A 37 -4.20 -15.76 -3.20
CA THR A 37 -3.02 -16.49 -3.70
C THR A 37 -1.75 -15.68 -3.42
N LYS A 38 -0.57 -16.22 -3.75
CA LYS A 38 0.68 -15.47 -3.61
C LYS A 38 0.74 -14.19 -4.46
N ASP A 39 -0.02 -14.17 -5.56
CA ASP A 39 0.03 -13.10 -6.56
C ASP A 39 -1.14 -12.11 -6.44
N GLY A 40 -2.11 -12.40 -5.56
CA GLY A 40 -3.27 -11.55 -5.31
C GLY A 40 -4.58 -12.32 -5.13
N LEU A 41 -5.70 -11.60 -5.17
CA LEU A 41 -7.04 -12.16 -5.05
C LEU A 41 -7.49 -12.79 -6.37
N ALA A 42 -8.15 -13.94 -6.30
CA ALA A 42 -8.76 -14.57 -7.46
C ALA A 42 -9.84 -13.66 -8.06
N GLY A 43 -9.79 -13.46 -9.38
CA GLY A 43 -10.69 -12.56 -10.10
C GLY A 43 -10.31 -11.08 -10.04
N ASP A 44 -9.21 -10.73 -9.38
CA ASP A 44 -8.69 -9.36 -9.35
C ASP A 44 -7.65 -9.13 -10.45
N GLU A 45 -7.80 -8.04 -11.20
CA GLU A 45 -6.87 -7.65 -12.26
C GLU A 45 -5.93 -6.53 -11.82
N ILE A 46 -4.64 -6.68 -12.15
CA ILE A 46 -3.61 -5.67 -11.92
C ILE A 46 -3.03 -5.25 -13.29
N SER A 47 -3.67 -4.23 -13.89
CA SER A 47 -3.32 -3.76 -15.23
C SER A 47 -2.08 -2.84 -15.31
N ASP A 48 -1.45 -2.51 -14.19
CA ASP A 48 -0.17 -1.75 -14.16
C ASP A 48 0.85 -2.55 -13.35
N LYS A 49 1.46 -3.55 -14.02
CA LYS A 49 2.46 -4.42 -13.38
C LYS A 49 3.82 -3.74 -13.22
N GLU A 50 4.06 -2.62 -13.91
CA GLU A 50 5.30 -1.87 -13.80
C GLU A 50 5.37 -1.15 -12.45
N ASN A 51 4.29 -0.44 -12.07
CA ASN A 51 4.25 0.36 -10.85
C ASN A 51 3.46 -0.28 -9.69
N HIS A 52 2.58 -1.23 -9.98
CA HIS A 52 1.70 -1.87 -9.01
C HIS A 52 1.76 -3.40 -9.08
N GLY A 53 1.31 -4.05 -8.01
CA GLY A 53 1.31 -5.50 -7.90
C GLY A 53 2.69 -6.13 -7.77
N GLY A 54 2.77 -7.41 -8.13
CA GLY A 54 3.88 -8.29 -7.74
C GLY A 54 3.70 -8.84 -6.34
N VAL A 55 4.51 -9.83 -5.97
CA VAL A 55 4.36 -10.59 -4.71
C VAL A 55 4.35 -9.69 -3.47
N ASP A 56 5.08 -8.57 -3.51
CA ASP A 56 5.14 -7.62 -2.39
C ASP A 56 3.94 -6.66 -2.30
N GLN A 57 3.13 -6.55 -3.35
CA GLN A 57 1.92 -5.70 -3.38
C GLN A 57 0.70 -6.50 -3.81
N ALA A 58 0.66 -7.78 -3.43
CA ALA A 58 -0.38 -8.73 -3.84
C ALA A 58 -1.76 -8.35 -3.29
N VAL A 59 -1.82 -7.77 -2.09
CA VAL A 59 -3.08 -7.36 -1.45
C VAL A 59 -2.96 -5.94 -0.93
N TYR A 60 -3.93 -5.09 -1.25
CA TYR A 60 -4.02 -3.73 -0.72
C TYR A 60 -5.11 -3.64 0.35
N LEU A 61 -4.72 -3.23 1.57
CA LEU A 61 -5.60 -3.00 2.71
C LEU A 61 -5.93 -1.51 2.86
N PHE A 62 -7.17 -1.20 3.20
CA PHE A 62 -7.58 0.14 3.65
C PHE A 62 -8.48 0.06 4.88
N GLY A 63 -8.34 1.04 5.77
CA GLY A 63 -8.97 1.06 7.08
C GLY A 63 -10.29 1.81 7.14
N SER A 64 -11.24 1.37 7.97
CA SER A 64 -12.48 2.13 8.20
C SER A 64 -12.26 3.52 8.81
N PRO A 65 -11.35 3.74 9.79
CA PRO A 65 -11.10 5.09 10.31
C PRO A 65 -10.49 6.02 9.25
N ASP A 66 -9.65 5.48 8.36
CA ASP A 66 -9.11 6.25 7.23
C ASP A 66 -10.22 6.61 6.23
N TYR A 67 -11.16 5.69 5.99
CA TYR A 67 -12.36 5.92 5.19
C TYR A 67 -13.26 7.02 5.78
N GLU A 68 -13.53 6.96 7.07
CA GLU A 68 -14.34 7.96 7.80
C GLU A 68 -13.75 9.36 7.63
N TRP A 69 -12.44 9.51 7.88
CA TRP A 69 -11.74 10.77 7.67
C TRP A 69 -11.83 11.26 6.22
N TRP A 70 -11.65 10.38 5.23
CA TRP A 70 -11.74 10.75 3.82
C TRP A 70 -13.16 11.12 3.41
N SER A 71 -14.18 10.48 3.98
CA SER A 71 -15.58 10.83 3.75
C SER A 71 -15.91 12.23 4.24
N GLU A 72 -15.39 12.62 5.41
CA GLU A 72 -15.50 13.98 5.93
C GLU A 72 -14.75 14.99 5.04
N GLU A 73 -13.50 14.71 4.70
CA GLU A 73 -12.64 15.56 3.86
C GLU A 73 -13.18 15.75 2.43
N LEU A 74 -13.94 14.78 1.91
CA LEU A 74 -14.56 14.85 0.58
C LEU A 74 -16.04 15.24 0.63
N GLY A 75 -16.62 15.41 1.80
CA GLY A 75 -18.03 15.77 1.97
C GLY A 75 -19.01 14.75 1.38
N ARG A 76 -18.62 13.47 1.29
CA ARG A 76 -19.47 12.40 0.74
C ARG A 76 -19.12 11.04 1.31
N GLU A 77 -20.13 10.16 1.37
CA GLU A 77 -19.90 8.76 1.69
C GLU A 77 -19.04 8.08 0.62
N LEU A 78 -18.08 7.27 1.04
CA LEU A 78 -17.19 6.52 0.17
C LEU A 78 -17.44 5.03 0.33
N ALA A 79 -17.65 4.34 -0.79
CA ALA A 79 -17.83 2.90 -0.78
C ALA A 79 -16.49 2.16 -0.64
N PRO A 80 -16.48 0.94 -0.06
CA PRO A 80 -15.36 0.02 -0.18
C PRO A 80 -14.90 -0.16 -1.62
N GLY A 81 -13.58 -0.25 -1.82
CA GLY A 81 -12.93 -0.35 -3.11
C GLY A 81 -12.63 1.01 -3.76
N THR A 82 -13.07 2.14 -3.17
CA THR A 82 -12.88 3.51 -3.70
C THR A 82 -11.41 3.86 -3.91
N PHE A 83 -10.51 3.45 -3.01
CA PHE A 83 -9.09 3.72 -3.15
C PHE A 83 -8.36 2.68 -4.01
N GLY A 84 -9.11 1.70 -4.52
CA GLY A 84 -8.61 0.56 -5.27
C GLY A 84 -8.07 -0.55 -4.37
N GLU A 85 -8.45 -0.56 -3.10
CA GLU A 85 -8.05 -1.58 -2.13
C GLU A 85 -8.81 -2.89 -2.31
N ASN A 86 -8.13 -3.99 -2.05
CA ASN A 86 -8.72 -5.31 -2.08
C ASN A 86 -9.51 -5.61 -0.81
N LEU A 87 -9.04 -5.17 0.35
CA LEU A 87 -9.65 -5.49 1.63
C LEU A 87 -9.88 -4.24 2.45
N THR A 88 -11.12 -4.02 2.86
CA THR A 88 -11.50 -2.93 3.77
C THR A 88 -11.62 -3.50 5.18
N VAL A 89 -10.86 -2.99 6.14
CA VAL A 89 -10.72 -3.57 7.49
C VAL A 89 -11.20 -2.58 8.55
N SER A 90 -12.06 -3.02 9.47
CA SER A 90 -12.54 -2.17 10.56
C SER A 90 -11.45 -1.89 11.58
N GLY A 91 -11.36 -0.63 12.04
CA GLY A 91 -10.44 -0.22 13.11
C GLY A 91 -8.94 -0.25 12.74
N LEU A 92 -8.60 -0.54 11.49
CA LEU A 92 -7.23 -0.44 11.00
C LEU A 92 -6.91 1.02 10.66
N GLU A 93 -5.92 1.63 11.28
CA GLU A 93 -5.37 2.93 10.85
C GLU A 93 -4.03 2.71 10.16
N SER A 94 -3.93 3.07 8.88
CA SER A 94 -2.72 2.77 8.09
C SER A 94 -1.46 3.48 8.62
N ALA A 95 -1.60 4.68 9.17
CA ALA A 95 -0.49 5.42 9.76
C ALA A 95 0.08 4.77 11.04
N GLY A 96 -0.72 3.95 11.74
CA GLY A 96 -0.32 3.25 12.97
C GLY A 96 0.36 1.89 12.73
N ALA A 97 0.39 1.41 11.49
CA ALA A 97 0.97 0.10 11.15
C ALA A 97 2.48 0.18 10.87
N TYR A 98 3.17 -0.94 11.07
CA TYR A 98 4.60 -1.08 10.81
C TYR A 98 4.87 -2.04 9.66
N ILE A 99 5.95 -1.80 8.94
CA ILE A 99 6.48 -2.74 7.95
C ILE A 99 6.79 -4.07 8.65
N GLY A 100 6.32 -5.17 8.06
CA GLY A 100 6.45 -6.52 8.59
C GLY A 100 5.31 -6.95 9.52
N ASP A 101 4.43 -6.04 9.94
CA ASP A 101 3.25 -6.42 10.72
C ASP A 101 2.41 -7.41 9.91
N ARG A 102 1.83 -8.39 10.60
CA ARG A 102 1.04 -9.45 9.97
C ARG A 102 -0.43 -9.36 10.32
N PHE A 103 -1.27 -9.60 9.33
CA PHE A 103 -2.72 -9.69 9.50
C PHE A 103 -3.18 -11.10 9.17
N SER A 104 -3.78 -11.77 10.15
CA SER A 104 -4.51 -13.02 9.94
C SER A 104 -5.98 -12.68 9.64
N ILE A 105 -6.45 -13.08 8.47
CA ILE A 105 -7.80 -12.76 7.97
C ILE A 105 -8.36 -14.04 7.35
N GLY A 106 -9.48 -14.55 7.87
CA GLY A 106 -9.99 -15.86 7.48
C GLY A 106 -8.90 -16.93 7.65
N SER A 107 -8.52 -17.61 6.56
CA SER A 107 -7.39 -18.56 6.57
C SER A 107 -6.06 -17.98 6.04
N ALA A 108 -6.09 -16.76 5.47
CA ALA A 108 -4.93 -16.11 4.90
C ALA A 108 -4.07 -15.39 5.97
N VAL A 109 -2.77 -15.26 5.70
CA VAL A 109 -1.85 -14.42 6.49
C VAL A 109 -1.13 -13.48 5.53
N LEU A 110 -1.25 -12.18 5.81
CA LEU A 110 -0.69 -11.08 5.04
C LEU A 110 0.42 -10.41 5.85
N GLU A 111 1.45 -9.89 5.20
CA GLU A 111 2.53 -9.12 5.84
C GLU A 111 2.69 -7.77 5.14
N VAL A 112 2.70 -6.68 5.92
CA VAL A 112 2.85 -5.31 5.40
C VAL A 112 4.23 -5.11 4.81
N THR A 113 4.30 -4.59 3.58
CA THR A 113 5.56 -4.39 2.85
C THR A 113 5.80 -2.93 2.45
N ALA A 114 4.72 -2.16 2.27
CA ALA A 114 4.80 -0.78 1.82
C ALA A 114 3.49 -0.03 2.06
N PRO A 115 3.53 1.29 2.24
CA PRO A 115 2.35 2.15 2.08
C PRO A 115 1.99 2.30 0.58
N ARG A 116 0.75 2.68 0.28
CA ARG A 116 0.35 3.11 -1.08
C ARG A 116 0.97 4.46 -1.42
N ILE A 117 1.71 4.53 -2.54
CA ILE A 117 2.16 5.82 -3.11
C ILE A 117 1.18 6.32 -4.17
N PRO A 118 0.44 7.43 -3.99
CA PRO A 118 -0.61 7.86 -4.92
C PRO A 118 -0.08 8.05 -6.35
N CYS A 119 -0.84 7.59 -7.36
CA CYS A 119 -0.49 7.71 -8.78
C CYS A 119 -1.61 8.39 -9.59
N VAL A 120 -1.31 8.80 -10.84
CA VAL A 120 -2.25 9.53 -11.71
C VAL A 120 -3.60 8.80 -11.86
N THR A 121 -3.59 7.46 -11.93
CA THR A 121 -4.83 6.65 -11.99
C THR A 121 -5.76 6.92 -10.80
N LEU A 122 -5.22 7.12 -9.60
CA LEU A 122 -6.02 7.48 -8.43
C LEU A 122 -6.61 8.89 -8.58
N ALA A 123 -5.83 9.87 -9.03
CA ALA A 123 -6.35 11.22 -9.26
C ALA A 123 -7.49 11.26 -10.29
N VAL A 124 -7.32 10.55 -11.41
CA VAL A 124 -8.37 10.43 -12.43
C VAL A 124 -9.61 9.76 -11.87
N ARG A 125 -9.46 8.64 -11.13
CA ARG A 125 -10.60 7.98 -10.48
C ARG A 125 -11.35 8.92 -9.54
N MET A 126 -10.62 9.72 -8.78
CA MET A 126 -11.20 10.64 -7.80
C MET A 126 -11.77 11.90 -8.45
N GLY A 127 -11.58 12.10 -9.76
CA GLY A 127 -12.05 13.26 -10.50
C GLY A 127 -11.40 14.57 -10.05
N ASP A 128 -10.21 14.49 -9.43
CA ASP A 128 -9.52 15.64 -8.82
C ASP A 128 -8.03 15.62 -9.21
N PRO A 129 -7.56 16.52 -10.10
CA PRO A 129 -6.16 16.60 -10.49
C PRO A 129 -5.21 16.94 -9.32
N ALA A 130 -5.70 17.56 -8.26
CA ALA A 130 -4.92 17.86 -7.05
C ALA A 130 -4.93 16.70 -6.05
N PHE A 131 -5.64 15.60 -6.33
CA PHE A 131 -5.84 14.52 -5.37
C PHE A 131 -4.54 13.89 -4.89
N LEU A 132 -3.50 13.80 -5.72
CA LEU A 132 -2.21 13.23 -5.29
C LEU A 132 -1.57 14.06 -4.17
N LYS A 133 -1.69 15.40 -4.25
CA LYS A 133 -1.20 16.31 -3.22
C LYS A 133 -2.03 16.20 -1.94
N ARG A 134 -3.36 16.11 -2.08
CA ARG A 134 -4.27 15.90 -0.94
C ARG A 134 -3.99 14.57 -0.24
N PHE A 135 -3.85 13.50 -1.01
CA PHE A 135 -3.53 12.16 -0.50
C PHE A 135 -2.19 12.12 0.21
N ARG A 136 -1.16 12.77 -0.36
CA ARG A 136 0.14 12.92 0.30
C ARG A 136 0.04 13.68 1.62
N ARG A 137 -0.71 14.78 1.67
CA ARG A 137 -0.90 15.58 2.89
C ARG A 137 -1.71 14.84 3.95
N ALA A 138 -2.68 14.03 3.54
CA ALA A 138 -3.55 13.29 4.45
C ALA A 138 -2.81 12.21 5.24
N GLU A 139 -1.74 11.64 4.67
CA GLU A 139 -0.92 10.61 5.34
C GLU A 139 -1.73 9.37 5.79
N ARG A 140 -2.76 9.03 5.02
CA ARG A 140 -3.61 7.85 5.20
C ARG A 140 -3.54 6.94 3.97
N PRO A 141 -2.37 6.34 3.69
CA PRO A 141 -2.13 5.69 2.42
C PRO A 141 -2.81 4.32 2.29
N GLY A 142 -3.22 3.67 3.38
CA GLY A 142 -3.46 2.24 3.33
C GLY A 142 -2.14 1.45 3.18
N LEU A 143 -2.25 0.12 3.12
CA LEU A 143 -1.10 -0.78 3.26
C LEU A 143 -1.08 -1.84 2.16
N TYR A 144 0.01 -1.92 1.41
CA TYR A 144 0.29 -3.09 0.58
C TYR A 144 0.88 -4.20 1.41
N CYS A 145 0.45 -5.42 1.10
CA CYS A 145 0.88 -6.63 1.76
C CYS A 145 1.31 -7.70 0.75
N ARG A 146 2.32 -8.48 1.15
CA ARG A 146 2.63 -9.78 0.56
C ARG A 146 1.81 -10.86 1.25
N VAL A 147 1.62 -11.99 0.57
CA VAL A 147 0.90 -13.15 1.13
C VAL A 147 1.89 -14.14 1.72
N ILE A 148 1.87 -14.29 3.04
CA ILE A 148 2.68 -15.26 3.78
C ILE A 148 2.05 -16.65 3.72
N ARG A 149 0.72 -16.71 3.92
CA ARG A 149 -0.06 -17.93 3.79
C ARG A 149 -1.27 -17.66 2.89
N PRO A 150 -1.35 -18.31 1.71
CA PRO A 150 -2.56 -18.29 0.89
C PRO A 150 -3.76 -18.86 1.66
N GLY A 151 -4.96 -18.41 1.33
CA GLY A 151 -6.17 -18.79 2.04
C GLY A 151 -7.42 -18.24 1.38
N GLU A 152 -8.54 -18.30 2.07
CA GLU A 152 -9.81 -17.71 1.69
C GLU A 152 -10.21 -16.67 2.73
N VAL A 153 -10.80 -15.59 2.22
CA VAL A 153 -11.31 -14.47 3.01
C VAL A 153 -12.72 -14.12 2.57
N ALA A 154 -13.57 -13.73 3.52
CA ALA A 154 -14.92 -13.27 3.26
C ALA A 154 -15.25 -12.08 4.17
N ALA A 155 -16.12 -11.18 3.69
CA ALA A 155 -16.64 -10.10 4.55
C ALA A 155 -17.26 -10.71 5.83
N GLY A 156 -16.95 -10.11 6.98
CA GLY A 156 -17.31 -10.59 8.31
C GLY A 156 -16.21 -11.36 9.04
N ASP A 157 -15.19 -11.85 8.34
CA ASP A 157 -14.08 -12.60 8.93
C ASP A 157 -13.36 -11.82 10.04
N PRO A 158 -12.92 -12.50 11.11
CA PRO A 158 -12.09 -11.88 12.13
C PRO A 158 -10.75 -11.45 11.54
N VAL A 159 -10.25 -10.31 12.02
CA VAL A 159 -8.92 -9.80 11.68
C VAL A 159 -8.11 -9.61 12.95
N GLU A 160 -6.99 -10.32 13.01
CA GLU A 160 -6.00 -10.25 14.08
C GLU A 160 -4.69 -9.68 13.53
N SER A 161 -4.12 -8.71 14.25
CA SER A 161 -2.80 -8.15 13.94
C SER A 161 -1.74 -8.76 14.84
N GLY A 162 -0.57 -9.06 14.27
CA GLY A 162 0.63 -9.48 14.96
C GLY A 162 1.78 -8.55 14.62
N ALA A 163 2.45 -8.02 15.63
CA ALA A 163 3.57 -7.10 15.44
C ALA A 163 4.79 -7.81 14.85
N TYR A 164 5.51 -7.14 13.95
CA TYR A 164 6.81 -7.62 13.49
C TYR A 164 7.85 -7.62 14.62
N SER A 165 8.71 -8.64 14.66
CA SER A 165 9.74 -8.78 15.70
C SER A 165 11.11 -8.17 15.32
N GLY A 166 11.32 -7.79 14.06
CA GLY A 166 12.55 -7.16 13.59
C GLY A 166 12.53 -5.64 13.67
N GLU A 167 13.31 -4.97 12.81
CA GLU A 167 13.38 -3.50 12.75
C GLU A 167 11.99 -2.88 12.52
N ARG A 168 11.57 -2.02 13.45
CA ARG A 168 10.23 -1.42 13.48
C ARG A 168 10.24 -0.10 12.71
N VAL A 169 9.88 -0.19 11.43
CA VAL A 169 9.68 0.97 10.56
C VAL A 169 8.19 1.26 10.43
N PRO A 170 7.68 2.41 10.91
CA PRO A 170 6.30 2.82 10.65
C PRO A 170 6.05 2.90 9.14
N ALA A 171 4.91 2.38 8.68
CA ALA A 171 4.56 2.45 7.25
C ALA A 171 4.50 3.91 6.76
N ILE A 172 4.11 4.83 7.64
CA ILE A 172 4.09 6.27 7.33
C ILE A 172 5.48 6.90 7.23
N GLU A 173 6.48 6.38 7.95
CA GLU A 173 7.87 6.81 7.81
C GLU A 173 8.37 6.48 6.39
N LEU A 174 8.13 5.25 5.94
CA LEU A 174 8.48 4.83 4.58
C LEU A 174 7.74 5.65 3.51
N PHE A 175 6.49 6.04 3.77
CA PHE A 175 5.71 6.91 2.87
C PHE A 175 6.35 8.30 2.74
N ARG A 176 6.75 8.92 3.86
CA ARG A 176 7.38 10.25 3.87
C ARG A 176 8.72 10.22 3.15
N VAL A 177 9.56 9.24 3.47
CA VAL A 177 10.90 9.06 2.87
C VAL A 177 10.82 8.80 1.36
N PHE A 178 9.74 8.18 0.86
CA PHE A 178 9.55 8.05 -0.59
C PHE A 178 9.63 9.42 -1.29
N PHE A 179 9.03 10.45 -0.69
CA PHE A 179 8.99 11.81 -1.24
C PHE A 179 10.11 12.73 -0.75
N GLU A 180 11.03 12.22 0.06
CA GLU A 180 12.20 12.97 0.50
C GLU A 180 13.30 12.90 -0.57
N PRO A 181 13.88 14.04 -0.98
CA PRO A 181 14.96 14.06 -1.96
C PRO A 181 16.22 13.33 -1.46
N ASP A 182 16.64 13.61 -0.22
CA ASP A 182 17.93 13.22 0.32
C ASP A 182 17.82 12.64 1.74
N PRO A 183 17.19 11.46 1.91
CA PRO A 183 17.11 10.79 3.21
C PRO A 183 18.51 10.41 3.73
N ASP A 184 18.70 10.48 5.04
CA ASP A 184 19.98 10.20 5.68
C ASP A 184 20.35 8.70 5.71
N GLU A 185 21.64 8.41 5.96
CA GLU A 185 22.16 7.05 6.02
C GLU A 185 21.47 6.17 7.08
N VAL A 186 21.18 6.72 8.27
CA VAL A 186 20.59 5.96 9.38
C VAL A 186 19.18 5.51 9.01
N THR A 187 18.37 6.42 8.48
CA THR A 187 17.01 6.15 7.99
C THR A 187 17.03 5.08 6.89
N LEU A 188 17.92 5.22 5.90
CA LEU A 188 18.05 4.25 4.81
C LEU A 188 18.45 2.86 5.31
N ARG A 189 19.42 2.76 6.23
CA ARG A 189 19.84 1.47 6.81
C ARG A 189 18.72 0.81 7.61
N ARG A 190 17.97 1.57 8.41
CA ARG A 190 16.80 1.06 9.15
C ARG A 190 15.74 0.50 8.20
N HIS A 191 15.40 1.24 7.14
CA HIS A 191 14.47 0.75 6.13
C HIS A 191 14.94 -0.56 5.47
N LEU A 192 16.23 -0.66 5.15
CA LEU A 192 16.80 -1.87 4.54
C LEU A 192 16.83 -3.07 5.50
N ALA A 193 16.83 -2.85 6.81
CA ALA A 193 16.73 -3.90 7.83
C ALA A 193 15.28 -4.40 8.05
N ALA A 194 14.26 -3.67 7.59
CA ALA A 194 12.86 -4.09 7.62
C ALA A 194 12.47 -4.88 6.35
N PRO A 195 11.39 -5.69 6.38
CA PRO A 195 10.92 -6.49 5.24
C PRO A 195 10.13 -5.65 4.21
N ILE A 196 10.69 -4.49 3.83
CA ILE A 196 10.10 -3.60 2.83
C ILE A 196 9.96 -4.28 1.47
N ALA A 197 9.01 -3.79 0.65
CA ALA A 197 8.84 -4.23 -0.73
C ALA A 197 10.14 -4.08 -1.55
N VAL A 198 10.39 -5.01 -2.47
CA VAL A 198 11.60 -5.06 -3.31
C VAL A 198 11.86 -3.74 -4.04
N ARG A 199 10.83 -3.09 -4.58
CA ARG A 199 10.97 -1.78 -5.24
C ARG A 199 11.47 -0.69 -4.28
N ALA A 200 10.98 -0.68 -3.04
CA ALA A 200 11.43 0.25 -2.03
C ALA A 200 12.86 -0.06 -1.58
N ARG A 201 13.22 -1.35 -1.50
CA ARG A 201 14.59 -1.81 -1.20
C ARG A 201 15.58 -1.32 -2.25
N GLU A 202 15.33 -1.61 -3.52
CA GLU A 202 16.20 -1.18 -4.62
C GLU A 202 16.36 0.35 -4.68
N MET A 203 15.29 1.10 -4.41
CA MET A 203 15.34 2.56 -4.34
C MET A 203 16.22 3.03 -3.17
N ASN A 204 16.05 2.45 -1.99
CA ASN A 204 16.80 2.83 -0.80
C ASN A 204 18.27 2.41 -0.88
N GLU A 205 18.60 1.28 -1.51
CA GLU A 205 19.98 0.86 -1.79
C GLU A 205 20.69 1.86 -2.71
N ARG A 206 20.03 2.29 -3.79
CA ARG A 206 20.58 3.32 -4.69
C ARG A 206 20.79 4.67 -3.98
N ARG A 207 19.86 5.06 -3.11
CA ARG A 207 19.99 6.30 -2.32
C ARG A 207 21.15 6.18 -1.31
N LEU A 208 21.27 5.04 -0.63
CA LEU A 208 22.34 4.80 0.34
C LEU A 208 23.72 4.84 -0.32
N ALA A 209 23.86 4.24 -1.50
CA ALA A 209 25.12 4.30 -2.26
C ALA A 209 25.57 5.75 -2.52
N ARG A 210 24.64 6.62 -2.97
CA ARG A 210 24.93 8.05 -3.21
C ARG A 210 25.34 8.80 -1.95
N VAL A 211 24.69 8.51 -0.82
CA VAL A 211 25.05 9.12 0.48
C VAL A 211 26.49 8.73 0.86
N LEU A 212 26.84 7.45 0.73
CA LEU A 212 28.18 6.97 1.04
C LEU A 212 29.26 7.54 0.12
N GLU A 213 28.98 7.68 -1.17
CA GLU A 213 29.89 8.32 -2.14
C GLU A 213 30.16 9.79 -1.78
N ARG A 214 29.12 10.58 -1.54
CA ARG A 214 29.23 12.00 -1.14
C ARG A 214 30.03 12.17 0.15
N ASP A 215 29.80 11.32 1.14
CA ASP A 215 30.47 11.40 2.43
C ASP A 215 31.95 11.00 2.32
N ALA A 216 32.30 10.08 1.41
CA ALA A 216 33.69 9.74 1.10
C ALA A 216 34.44 10.86 0.37
N GLU A 217 33.79 11.54 -0.58
CA GLU A 217 34.34 12.73 -1.24
C GLU A 217 34.60 13.86 -0.25
N THR A 218 33.65 14.11 0.65
CA THR A 218 33.77 15.15 1.70
C THR A 218 34.96 14.88 2.63
N ARG A 219 35.17 13.61 3.01
CA ARG A 219 36.32 13.20 3.86
C ARG A 219 37.67 13.24 3.14
N SER A 220 37.69 13.28 1.81
CA SER A 220 38.94 13.34 1.02
C SER A 220 39.45 14.77 0.81
N ILE A 221 38.66 15.78 1.20
CA ILE A 221 38.96 17.21 1.04
C ILE A 221 39.43 17.85 2.36
N VAL A 222 39.29 17.13 3.49
CA VAL A 222 39.71 17.54 4.85
C VAL A 222 40.99 16.81 5.23
#